data_AF-A0A1C6SS16-F1
#
_entry.id   AF-A0A1C6SS16-F1
#
_cell.length_a   1.000
_cell.length_b   1.000
_cell.length_c   1.000
_cell.angle_alpha   90.00
_cell.angle_beta   90.00
_cell.angle_gamma   90.00
#
_symmetry.space_group_name_H-M   'P 1'
#
loop_
_entity.id
_entity.type
_entity.pdbx_description
1 polymer ?
#
loop_
_entity_poly.entity_id
_entity_poly.type
_entity_poly.pdbx_seq_one_letter_code
_entity_poly.pdbx_strand_id
1 'polypeptide(L)'
;MQIIEHSVLGTRSAVLRLRRPGSRLEFLVFPMLHVASPAFYAAVTKRLRECDLLVVEGVSGRSAVGSALTLTYRAMPANRRSGLVTDPIPYASLGVEVLNPDVSAAEFAQGWRAMPLRYRLQMWLVIPFVMVMQFFGGTRRLLSPEIEMSDLPSATDERYADHEFTEHAERAFGGERDERLLAALSELIGTRSAERIDVAVVYGAGHVPAIVRGLFELHGYRPRAAEWLTVLER
;
A
#
# COMPACT_ATOMS: atom_id res chain seq x y z
N MET A 1 9.16 -13.71 2.93
CA MET A 1 9.86 -12.45 2.61
C MET A 1 9.27 -11.32 3.45
N GLN A 2 10.11 -10.63 4.22
CA GLN A 2 9.67 -9.50 5.03
C GLN A 2 9.39 -8.27 4.17
N ILE A 3 8.26 -7.61 4.39
CA ILE A 3 7.78 -6.42 3.67
C ILE A 3 7.97 -5.18 4.54
N ILE A 4 7.44 -5.22 5.77
CA ILE A 4 7.63 -4.19 6.80
C ILE A 4 8.32 -4.83 7.99
N GLU A 5 9.39 -4.23 8.47
CA GLU A 5 10.19 -4.74 9.58
C GLU A 5 10.24 -3.72 10.72
N HIS A 6 10.14 -4.21 11.95
CA HIS A 6 10.45 -3.45 13.14
C HIS A 6 11.72 -4.02 13.79
N SER A 7 12.64 -3.14 14.17
CA SER A 7 13.91 -3.52 14.80
C SER A 7 14.37 -2.46 15.81
N VAL A 8 15.56 -2.66 16.39
CA VAL A 8 16.19 -1.68 17.27
C VAL A 8 16.43 -0.32 16.60
N LEU A 9 16.53 -0.29 15.27
CA LEU A 9 16.70 0.93 14.47
C LEU A 9 15.38 1.69 14.20
N GLY A 10 14.25 1.11 14.61
CA GLY A 10 12.91 1.58 14.28
C GLY A 10 12.28 0.73 13.17
N THR A 11 11.42 1.36 12.38
CA THR A 11 10.54 0.70 11.42
C THR A 11 11.02 0.94 10.01
N ARG A 12 11.05 -0.11 9.19
CA ARG A 12 11.60 -0.10 7.84
C ARG A 12 10.63 -0.76 6.85
N SER A 13 10.64 -0.28 5.62
CA SER A 13 9.90 -0.84 4.50
C SER A 13 10.88 -1.33 3.43
N ALA A 14 10.66 -2.54 2.93
CA ALA A 14 11.51 -3.16 1.92
C ALA A 14 11.03 -2.81 0.51
N VAL A 15 11.80 -2.00 -0.22
CA VAL A 15 11.60 -1.82 -1.67
C VAL A 15 12.09 -3.08 -2.37
N LEU A 16 11.16 -3.82 -2.96
CA LEU A 16 11.42 -5.12 -3.55
C LEU A 16 11.71 -4.99 -5.04
N ARG A 17 12.84 -5.53 -5.49
CA ARG A 17 13.14 -5.62 -6.92
C ARG A 17 12.82 -7.02 -7.42
N LEU A 18 11.83 -7.12 -8.30
CA LEU A 18 11.39 -8.37 -8.92
C LEU A 18 11.87 -8.46 -10.37
N ARG A 19 12.36 -9.63 -10.77
CA ARG A 19 12.86 -9.91 -12.12
C ARG A 19 12.38 -11.28 -12.60
N ARG A 20 12.27 -11.46 -13.92
CA ARG A 20 12.09 -12.77 -14.55
C ARG A 20 13.16 -13.01 -15.62
N PRO A 21 13.64 -14.26 -15.81
CA PRO A 21 14.47 -14.60 -16.96
C PRO A 21 13.76 -14.26 -18.28
N GLY A 22 14.50 -13.74 -19.26
CA GLY A 22 13.96 -13.40 -20.58
C GLY A 22 13.20 -12.07 -20.68
N SER A 23 13.01 -11.35 -19.57
CA SER A 23 12.50 -9.98 -19.57
C SER A 23 13.62 -8.99 -19.31
N ARG A 24 13.52 -7.79 -19.91
CA ARG A 24 14.34 -6.63 -19.54
C ARG A 24 13.58 -5.62 -18.68
N LEU A 25 12.27 -5.80 -18.55
CA LEU A 25 11.41 -5.07 -17.64
C LEU A 25 11.66 -5.57 -16.20
N GLU A 26 11.86 -4.63 -15.27
CA GLU A 26 11.98 -4.91 -13.84
C GLU A 26 10.87 -4.21 -13.06
N PHE A 27 10.40 -4.83 -11.99
CA PHE A 27 9.44 -4.21 -11.07
C PHE A 27 10.13 -3.82 -9.78
N LEU A 28 9.94 -2.57 -9.36
CA LEU A 28 10.30 -2.08 -8.03
C LEU A 28 9.02 -1.87 -7.24
N VAL A 29 8.71 -2.75 -6.29
CA VAL A 29 7.53 -2.62 -5.44
C VAL A 29 7.91 -1.81 -4.21
N PHE A 30 7.22 -0.69 -3.98
CA PHE A 30 7.37 0.19 -2.84
C PHE A 30 6.20 -0.03 -1.87
N PRO A 31 6.39 -0.76 -0.75
CA PRO A 31 5.37 -0.91 0.28
C PRO A 31 5.20 0.41 1.02
N MET A 32 4.12 1.12 0.71
CA MET A 32 3.83 2.43 1.29
C MET A 32 3.09 2.31 2.61
N LEU A 33 3.48 3.11 3.59
CA LEU A 33 2.64 3.44 4.74
C LEU A 33 2.03 4.82 4.49
N HIS A 34 0.74 4.98 4.78
CA HIS A 34 0.05 6.26 4.65
C HIS A 34 0.58 7.34 5.61
N VAL A 35 1.28 6.92 6.67
CA VAL A 35 1.93 7.81 7.64
C VAL A 35 3.35 7.33 7.91
N ALA A 36 4.32 8.22 7.75
CA ALA A 36 5.73 7.94 8.01
C ALA A 36 6.49 9.25 8.31
N SER A 37 7.79 9.14 8.57
CA SER A 37 8.68 10.31 8.66
C SER A 37 8.79 11.04 7.30
N PRO A 38 9.05 12.35 7.29
CA PRO A 38 9.34 13.07 6.04
C PRO A 38 10.53 12.49 5.26
N ALA A 39 11.54 11.98 5.96
CA ALA A 39 12.73 11.39 5.36
C ALA A 39 12.40 10.13 4.53
N PHE A 40 11.45 9.31 5.01
CA PHE A 40 10.95 8.16 4.25
C PHE A 40 10.40 8.58 2.89
N TYR A 41 9.47 9.54 2.87
CA TYR A 41 8.85 9.99 1.62
C TYR A 41 9.84 10.70 0.69
N ALA A 42 10.83 11.41 1.24
CA ALA A 42 11.92 11.98 0.46
C ALA A 42 12.78 10.89 -0.22
N ALA A 43 13.09 9.80 0.51
CA ALA A 43 13.85 8.67 -0.01
C ALA A 43 13.07 7.87 -1.07
N VAL A 44 11.77 7.71 -0.89
CA VAL A 44 10.86 7.13 -1.90
C VAL A 44 10.84 8.03 -3.13
N THR A 45 10.53 9.32 -2.96
CA THR A 45 10.44 10.30 -4.06
C THR A 45 11.70 10.33 -4.91
N LYS A 46 12.89 10.27 -4.28
CA LYS A 46 14.17 10.23 -5.01
C LYS A 46 14.23 9.02 -5.94
N ARG A 47 13.88 7.83 -5.46
CA ARG A 47 13.91 6.59 -6.25
C ARG A 47 12.84 6.54 -7.33
N LEU A 48 11.64 7.07 -7.05
CA LEU A 48 10.57 7.11 -8.05
C LEU A 48 10.97 7.95 -9.28
N ARG A 49 11.74 9.02 -9.10
CA ARG A 49 12.27 9.83 -10.22
C ARG A 49 13.31 9.12 -11.08
N GLU A 50 13.89 8.03 -10.57
CA GLU A 50 14.87 7.22 -11.31
C GLU A 50 14.19 6.09 -12.11
N CYS A 51 12.87 5.90 -11.94
CA CYS A 51 12.09 4.89 -12.65
C CYS A 51 11.48 5.46 -13.94
N ASP A 52 11.11 4.57 -14.86
CA ASP A 52 10.55 4.95 -16.17
C ASP A 52 9.02 5.06 -16.14
N LEU A 53 8.37 4.25 -15.30
CA LEU A 53 6.91 4.21 -15.17
C LEU A 53 6.51 3.99 -13.71
N LEU A 54 5.49 4.71 -13.25
CA LEU A 54 4.89 4.56 -11.92
C LEU A 54 3.50 3.95 -12.05
N VAL A 55 3.25 2.85 -11.37
CA VAL A 55 1.91 2.29 -11.14
C VAL A 55 1.51 2.63 -9.72
N VAL A 56 0.61 3.60 -9.55
CA VAL A 56 0.31 4.21 -8.25
C VAL A 56 -1.10 3.87 -7.76
N GLU A 57 -1.20 3.56 -6.47
CA GLU A 57 -2.48 3.45 -5.78
C GLU A 57 -3.20 4.81 -5.71
N GLY A 58 -4.53 4.83 -5.86
CA GLY A 58 -5.33 6.01 -5.56
C GLY A 58 -6.70 5.96 -6.21
N VAL A 59 -7.75 6.26 -5.45
CA VAL A 59 -9.11 6.38 -5.99
C VAL A 59 -9.21 7.64 -6.85
N SER A 60 -9.57 7.48 -8.13
CA SER A 60 -9.78 8.62 -9.00
C SER A 60 -11.11 9.33 -8.67
N GLY A 61 -11.04 10.55 -8.11
CA GLY A 61 -12.20 11.39 -7.80
C GLY A 61 -12.48 11.59 -6.30
N ARG A 62 -13.52 12.37 -5.97
CA ARG A 62 -13.91 12.68 -4.58
C ARG A 62 -14.88 11.64 -4.03
N SER A 63 -14.48 10.91 -3.00
CA SER A 63 -15.36 9.99 -2.23
C SER A 63 -15.44 10.44 -0.76
N ALA A 64 -16.65 10.64 -0.25
CA ALA A 64 -16.85 10.99 1.17
C ALA A 64 -16.40 9.84 2.10
N VAL A 65 -16.60 8.59 1.68
CA VAL A 65 -16.18 7.40 2.43
C VAL A 65 -14.67 7.23 2.38
N GLY A 66 -14.05 7.40 1.20
CA GLY A 66 -12.59 7.40 1.07
C GLY A 66 -11.96 8.55 1.89
N SER A 67 -12.61 9.71 1.94
CA SER A 67 -12.18 10.84 2.77
C SER A 67 -12.27 10.52 4.27
N ALA A 68 -13.31 9.81 4.71
CA ALA A 68 -13.47 9.42 6.11
C ALA A 68 -12.45 8.35 6.54
N LEU A 69 -12.16 7.38 5.67
CA LEU A 69 -11.13 6.37 5.93
C LEU A 69 -9.74 7.00 5.98
N THR A 70 -9.40 7.87 5.04
CA THR A 70 -8.13 8.61 5.04
C THR A 70 -8.00 9.59 6.22
N LEU A 71 -9.12 10.01 6.83
CA LEU A 71 -9.11 10.82 8.05
C LEU A 71 -8.47 10.10 9.23
N THR A 72 -8.59 8.77 9.30
CA THR A 72 -7.97 7.97 10.38
C THR A 72 -6.44 8.02 10.31
N TYR A 73 -5.86 8.10 9.09
CA TYR A 73 -4.43 8.26 8.90
C TYR A 73 -3.95 9.66 9.31
N ARG A 74 -4.77 10.69 9.12
CA ARG A 74 -4.43 12.07 9.50
C ARG A 74 -4.40 12.31 11.00
N ALA A 75 -4.92 11.38 11.81
CA ALA A 75 -4.93 11.51 13.25
C ALA A 75 -3.52 11.46 13.87
N MET A 76 -2.59 10.63 13.36
CA MET A 76 -1.24 10.57 13.94
C MET A 76 -0.43 11.85 13.66
N PRO A 77 -0.36 12.38 12.41
CA PRO A 77 0.35 13.63 12.11
C PRO A 77 -0.24 14.85 12.83
N ALA A 78 -1.53 14.84 13.17
CA ALA A 78 -2.15 15.92 13.93
C ALA A 78 -1.50 16.12 15.31
N ASN A 79 -0.92 15.06 15.88
CA ASN A 79 -0.05 15.18 17.04
C ASN A 79 1.33 15.67 16.59
N ARG A 80 1.59 16.98 16.74
CA ARG A 80 2.86 17.61 16.34
C ARG A 80 4.10 16.98 16.95
N ARG A 81 3.97 16.29 18.11
CA ARG A 81 5.08 15.59 18.75
C ARG A 81 5.50 14.31 18.02
N SER A 82 4.67 13.82 17.09
CA SER A 82 4.97 12.60 16.32
C SER A 82 6.06 12.83 15.26
N GLY A 83 6.20 14.05 14.73
CA GLY A 83 7.08 14.34 13.60
C GLY A 83 6.69 13.62 12.29
N LEU A 84 5.50 13.01 12.25
CA LEU A 84 5.01 12.21 11.12
C LEU A 84 4.24 13.08 10.13
N VAL A 85 4.21 12.64 8.88
CA VAL A 85 3.41 13.24 7.82
C VAL A 85 2.59 12.17 7.11
N THR A 86 1.44 12.57 6.57
CA THR A 86 0.71 11.75 5.59
C THR A 86 1.41 11.87 4.25
N ASP A 87 1.41 10.78 3.46
CA ASP A 87 2.03 10.72 2.12
C ASP A 87 1.87 12.03 1.33
N PRO A 88 2.96 12.81 1.18
CA PRO A 88 2.94 14.10 0.52
C PRO A 88 3.38 14.02 -0.95
N ILE A 89 3.63 12.82 -1.51
CA ILE A 89 4.31 12.67 -2.80
C ILE A 89 3.38 13.12 -3.94
N PRO A 90 3.78 14.12 -4.75
CA PRO A 90 2.95 14.60 -5.85
C PRO A 90 3.24 13.80 -7.13
N TYR A 91 2.80 12.53 -7.17
CA TYR A 91 3.13 11.57 -8.24
C TYR A 91 3.03 12.12 -9.67
N ALA A 92 1.95 12.86 -9.98
CA ALA A 92 1.72 13.44 -11.31
C ALA A 92 2.76 14.51 -11.73
N SER A 93 3.49 15.08 -10.77
CA SER A 93 4.50 16.13 -11.00
C SER A 93 5.94 15.61 -10.93
N LEU A 94 6.14 14.29 -10.79
CA LEU A 94 7.48 13.70 -10.71
C LEU A 94 8.21 13.66 -12.05
N GLY A 95 7.51 13.92 -13.16
CA GLY A 95 8.08 13.88 -14.51
C GLY A 95 8.27 12.46 -15.06
N VAL A 96 7.61 11.48 -14.46
CA VAL A 96 7.63 10.06 -14.84
C VAL A 96 6.24 9.68 -15.35
N GLU A 97 6.15 8.72 -16.28
CA GLU A 97 4.85 8.19 -16.75
C GLU A 97 4.07 7.60 -15.57
N VAL A 98 2.81 7.98 -15.38
CA VAL A 98 1.98 7.50 -14.26
C VAL A 98 0.76 6.75 -14.78
N LEU A 99 0.62 5.50 -14.33
CA LEU A 99 -0.54 4.65 -14.51
C LEU A 99 -1.27 4.48 -13.18
N ASN A 100 -2.58 4.71 -13.16
CA ASN A 100 -3.43 4.49 -11.99
C ASN A 100 -4.50 3.46 -12.36
N PRO A 101 -4.31 2.17 -12.02
CA PRO A 101 -5.24 1.10 -12.38
C PRO A 101 -6.40 0.94 -11.39
N ASP A 102 -6.51 1.86 -10.44
CA ASP A 102 -7.39 1.76 -9.29
C ASP A 102 -8.83 2.24 -9.60
N VAL A 103 -9.74 2.02 -8.66
CA VAL A 103 -11.17 2.32 -8.82
C VAL A 103 -11.46 3.82 -8.90
N SER A 104 -12.48 4.17 -9.68
CA SER A 104 -13.09 5.49 -9.59
C SER A 104 -13.85 5.66 -8.27
N ALA A 105 -14.07 6.91 -7.87
CA ALA A 105 -14.87 7.23 -6.69
C ALA A 105 -16.31 6.66 -6.77
N ALA A 106 -16.85 6.51 -7.99
CA ALA A 106 -18.17 5.94 -8.22
C ALA A 106 -18.19 4.42 -7.96
N GLU A 107 -17.16 3.70 -8.39
CA GLU A 107 -17.01 2.26 -8.14
C GLU A 107 -16.72 1.98 -6.67
N PHE A 108 -15.84 2.79 -6.04
CA PHE A 108 -15.62 2.72 -4.61
C PHE A 108 -16.92 2.92 -3.80
N ALA A 109 -17.77 3.85 -4.22
CA ALA A 109 -19.06 4.07 -3.59
C ALA A 109 -20.03 2.90 -3.81
N GLN A 110 -19.92 2.17 -4.92
CA GLN A 110 -20.71 0.95 -5.16
C GLN A 110 -20.26 -0.19 -4.24
N GLY A 111 -18.94 -0.44 -4.12
CA GLY A 111 -18.40 -1.41 -3.18
C GLY A 111 -18.81 -1.11 -1.74
N TRP A 112 -18.76 0.16 -1.33
CA TRP A 112 -19.28 0.59 -0.03
C TRP A 112 -20.78 0.31 0.15
N ARG A 113 -21.60 0.57 -0.87
CA ARG A 113 -23.06 0.31 -0.80
C ARG A 113 -23.38 -1.19 -0.74
N ALA A 114 -22.54 -2.04 -1.33
CA ALA A 114 -22.66 -3.49 -1.24
C ALA A 114 -22.40 -4.02 0.18
N MET A 115 -21.69 -3.26 1.02
CA MET A 115 -21.46 -3.62 2.41
C MET A 115 -22.79 -3.64 3.22
N PRO A 116 -23.06 -4.72 3.98
CA PRO A 116 -24.24 -4.79 4.84
C PRO A 116 -24.35 -3.57 5.76
N LEU A 117 -25.57 -3.03 5.92
CA LEU A 117 -25.80 -1.79 6.69
C LEU A 117 -25.26 -1.87 8.12
N ARG A 118 -25.35 -3.04 8.76
CA ARG A 118 -24.80 -3.27 10.11
C ARG A 118 -23.30 -2.98 10.21
N TYR A 119 -22.51 -3.39 9.23
CA TYR A 119 -21.06 -3.17 9.23
C TYR A 119 -20.70 -1.74 8.88
N ARG A 120 -21.49 -1.10 8.00
CA ARG A 120 -21.34 0.34 7.73
C ARG A 120 -21.56 1.16 8.99
N LEU A 121 -22.63 0.87 9.75
CA LEU A 121 -22.91 1.53 11.02
C LEU A 121 -21.83 1.23 12.07
N GLN A 122 -21.40 -0.03 12.17
CA GLN A 122 -20.30 -0.42 13.06
C GLN A 122 -19.01 0.35 12.74
N MET A 123 -18.64 0.52 11.46
CA MET A 123 -17.47 1.30 11.06
C MET A 123 -17.58 2.76 11.49
N TRP A 124 -18.74 3.40 11.30
CA TRP A 124 -18.94 4.78 11.77
C TRP A 124 -18.79 4.93 13.28
N LEU A 125 -19.13 3.89 14.06
CA LEU A 125 -18.93 3.87 15.50
C LEU A 125 -17.47 3.63 15.90
N VAL A 126 -16.72 2.83 15.13
CA VAL A 126 -15.33 2.48 15.41
C VAL A 126 -14.34 3.57 14.97
N ILE A 127 -14.63 4.31 13.88
CA ILE A 127 -13.73 5.34 13.32
C ILE A 127 -13.26 6.37 14.36
N PRO A 128 -14.14 7.00 15.17
CA PRO A 128 -13.70 7.97 16.16
C PRO A 128 -12.76 7.37 17.21
N PHE A 129 -13.01 6.13 17.64
CA PHE A 129 -12.17 5.42 18.60
C PHE A 129 -10.78 5.12 18.00
N VAL A 130 -10.74 4.66 16.76
CA VAL A 130 -9.49 4.48 16.01
C VAL A 130 -8.73 5.80 15.90
N MET A 131 -9.40 6.91 15.57
CA MET A 131 -8.74 8.23 15.50
C MET A 131 -8.10 8.64 16.84
N VAL A 132 -8.80 8.45 17.97
CA VAL A 132 -8.24 8.75 19.30
C VAL A 132 -7.03 7.86 19.59
N MET A 133 -7.14 6.55 19.35
CA MET A 133 -6.02 5.62 19.54
C MET A 133 -4.80 5.98 18.67
N GLN A 134 -5.02 6.34 17.41
CA GLN A 134 -3.97 6.74 16.48
C GLN A 134 -3.31 8.06 16.90
N PHE A 135 -4.08 9.02 17.41
CA PHE A 135 -3.56 10.31 17.87
C PHE A 135 -2.60 10.16 19.08
N PHE A 136 -2.97 9.32 20.06
CA PHE A 136 -2.18 9.14 21.29
C PHE A 136 -1.13 8.03 21.20
N GLY A 137 -1.39 6.98 20.43
CA GLY A 137 -0.58 5.75 20.38
C GLY A 137 -0.01 5.39 19.01
N GLY A 138 -0.38 6.09 17.94
CA GLY A 138 0.00 5.73 16.56
C GLY A 138 1.51 5.66 16.35
N THR A 139 2.28 6.61 16.89
CA THR A 139 3.75 6.59 16.81
C THR A 139 4.35 5.38 17.54
N ARG A 140 3.83 5.02 18.72
CA ARG A 140 4.29 3.82 19.45
C ARG A 140 3.96 2.55 18.71
N ARG A 141 2.79 2.50 18.07
CA ARG A 141 2.39 1.36 17.23
C ARG A 141 3.29 1.22 16.01
N LEU A 142 3.64 2.33 15.36
CA LEU A 142 4.62 2.30 14.27
C LEU A 142 5.97 1.77 14.76
N LEU A 143 6.39 2.04 15.99
CA LEU A 143 7.60 1.51 16.63
C LEU A 143 7.36 0.21 17.42
N SER A 144 6.42 -0.63 16.99
CA SER A 144 6.11 -1.89 17.64
C SER A 144 6.12 -3.05 16.65
N PRO A 145 6.32 -4.29 17.12
CA PRO A 145 6.24 -5.48 16.27
C PRO A 145 4.88 -5.67 15.57
N GLU A 146 3.82 -5.01 16.05
CA GLU A 146 2.48 -5.09 15.45
C GLU A 146 2.40 -4.52 14.03
N ILE A 147 3.40 -3.73 13.61
CA ILE A 147 3.48 -3.19 12.25
C ILE A 147 4.20 -4.14 11.28
N GLU A 148 4.83 -5.20 11.79
CA GLU A 148 5.58 -6.13 10.96
C GLU A 148 4.64 -6.83 9.98
N MET A 149 5.11 -6.96 8.75
CA MET A 149 4.36 -7.57 7.67
C MET A 149 5.29 -8.43 6.83
N SER A 150 4.83 -9.65 6.54
CA SER A 150 5.50 -10.61 5.67
C SER A 150 4.57 -10.95 4.50
N ASP A 151 5.13 -11.58 3.47
CA ASP A 151 4.38 -12.17 2.34
C ASP A 151 3.48 -13.36 2.74
N LEU A 152 3.74 -13.95 3.91
CA LEU A 152 2.92 -15.00 4.50
C LEU A 152 1.94 -14.39 5.52
N PRO A 153 0.73 -14.95 5.63
CA PRO A 153 -0.24 -14.51 6.62
C PRO A 153 0.31 -14.70 8.03
N SER A 154 0.05 -13.75 8.91
CA SER A 154 0.32 -13.90 10.34
C SER A 154 -0.73 -14.79 11.01
N ALA A 155 -0.43 -15.30 12.21
CA ALA A 155 -1.41 -16.06 12.99
C ALA A 155 -2.69 -15.26 13.30
N THR A 156 -2.60 -13.92 13.34
CA THR A 156 -3.75 -13.04 13.49
C THR A 156 -4.56 -12.99 12.21
N ASP A 157 -3.90 -12.89 11.05
CA ASP A 157 -4.57 -12.86 9.75
C ASP A 157 -5.33 -14.17 9.51
N GLU A 158 -4.70 -15.31 9.78
CA GLU A 158 -5.35 -16.63 9.67
C GLU A 158 -6.57 -16.76 10.60
N ARG A 159 -6.48 -16.22 11.83
CA ARG A 159 -7.58 -16.26 12.79
C ARG A 159 -8.82 -15.50 12.31
N TYR A 160 -8.64 -14.43 11.54
CA TYR A 160 -9.73 -13.56 11.09
C TYR A 160 -10.07 -13.71 9.60
N ALA A 161 -9.38 -14.58 8.87
CA ALA A 161 -9.60 -14.80 7.43
C ALA A 161 -11.05 -15.20 7.12
N ASP A 162 -11.63 -16.10 7.92
CA ASP A 162 -12.99 -16.60 7.71
C ASP A 162 -14.07 -15.75 8.39
N HIS A 163 -13.71 -14.59 8.94
CA HIS A 163 -14.67 -13.73 9.63
C HIS A 163 -15.50 -12.92 8.62
N GLU A 164 -16.82 -12.98 8.72
CA GLU A 164 -17.76 -12.34 7.76
C GLU A 164 -17.46 -10.85 7.52
N PHE A 165 -17.05 -10.11 8.55
CA PHE A 165 -16.63 -8.72 8.40
C PHE A 165 -15.39 -8.57 7.51
N THR A 166 -14.39 -9.44 7.67
CA THR A 166 -13.14 -9.42 6.89
C THR A 166 -13.44 -9.66 5.42
N GLU A 167 -14.27 -10.67 5.11
CA GLU A 167 -14.69 -10.97 3.73
C GLU A 167 -15.40 -9.78 3.07
N HIS A 168 -16.32 -9.12 3.78
CA HIS A 168 -16.99 -7.92 3.26
C HIS A 168 -16.05 -6.72 3.13
N ALA A 169 -15.11 -6.54 4.06
CA ALA A 169 -14.12 -5.47 4.00
C ALA A 169 -13.15 -5.68 2.83
N GLU A 170 -12.67 -6.91 2.62
CA GLU A 170 -11.82 -7.27 1.48
C GLU A 170 -12.53 -7.01 0.16
N ARG A 171 -13.79 -7.43 0.00
CA ARG A 171 -14.55 -7.11 -1.22
C ARG A 171 -14.75 -5.61 -1.42
N ALA A 172 -15.02 -4.87 -0.35
CA ALA A 172 -15.29 -3.44 -0.44
C ALA A 172 -14.03 -2.59 -0.66
N PHE A 173 -12.85 -3.04 -0.22
CA PHE A 173 -11.64 -2.21 -0.14
C PHE A 173 -10.39 -2.81 -0.79
N GLY A 174 -10.32 -4.12 -1.02
CA GLY A 174 -9.07 -4.83 -1.38
C GLY A 174 -9.16 -5.66 -2.67
N GLY A 175 -10.03 -6.67 -2.71
CA GLY A 175 -10.01 -7.74 -3.72
C GLY A 175 -10.08 -7.25 -5.17
N GLU A 176 -11.04 -6.37 -5.49
CA GLU A 176 -11.16 -5.81 -6.84
C GLU A 176 -9.98 -4.90 -7.22
N ARG A 177 -9.28 -4.30 -6.24
CA ARG A 177 -8.15 -3.39 -6.49
C ARG A 177 -6.88 -4.17 -6.84
N ASP A 178 -6.64 -5.28 -6.14
CA ASP A 178 -5.51 -6.17 -6.43
C ASP A 178 -5.66 -6.82 -7.81
N GLU A 179 -6.86 -7.28 -8.17
CA GLU A 179 -7.14 -7.87 -9.48
C GLU A 179 -6.90 -6.87 -10.62
N ARG A 180 -7.38 -5.63 -10.49
CA ARG A 180 -7.15 -4.58 -11.49
C ARG A 180 -5.68 -4.20 -11.62
N LEU A 181 -4.98 -4.08 -10.49
CA LEU A 181 -3.54 -3.86 -10.50
C LEU A 181 -2.84 -5.00 -11.25
N LEU A 182 -3.11 -6.26 -10.90
CA LEU A 182 -2.51 -7.40 -11.58
C LEU A 182 -2.86 -7.45 -13.07
N ALA A 183 -4.07 -7.06 -13.47
CA ALA A 183 -4.45 -6.94 -14.88
C ALA A 183 -3.61 -5.87 -15.60
N ALA A 184 -3.45 -4.68 -15.01
CA ALA A 184 -2.62 -3.61 -15.56
C ALA A 184 -1.13 -4.01 -15.65
N LEU A 185 -0.60 -4.69 -14.63
CA LEU A 185 0.76 -5.23 -14.67
C LEU A 185 0.89 -6.31 -15.76
N SER A 186 -0.13 -7.15 -15.95
CA SER A 186 -0.14 -8.16 -17.01
C SER A 186 -0.11 -7.53 -18.40
N GLU A 187 -0.85 -6.44 -18.62
CA GLU A 187 -0.84 -5.69 -19.87
C GLU A 187 0.53 -5.05 -20.13
N LEU A 188 1.14 -4.42 -19.11
CA LEU A 188 2.49 -3.86 -19.21
C LEU A 188 3.53 -4.93 -19.57
N ILE A 189 3.42 -6.11 -18.98
CA ILE A 189 4.31 -7.24 -19.28
C ILE A 189 4.10 -7.72 -20.72
N GLY A 190 2.85 -7.82 -21.18
CA GLY A 190 2.53 -8.23 -22.54
C GLY A 190 3.04 -7.26 -23.60
N THR A 191 3.05 -5.96 -23.30
CA THR A 191 3.39 -4.90 -24.26
C THR A 191 4.85 -4.46 -24.20
N ARG A 192 5.45 -4.39 -23.01
CA ARG A 192 6.77 -3.75 -22.78
C ARG A 192 7.85 -4.69 -22.21
N SER A 193 7.65 -6.00 -22.15
CA SER A 193 8.63 -6.92 -21.53
C SER A 193 10.01 -6.98 -22.20
N ALA A 194 10.10 -6.61 -23.48
CA ALA A 194 11.38 -6.52 -24.19
C ALA A 194 12.13 -5.20 -23.91
N GLU A 195 11.43 -4.18 -23.41
CA GLU A 195 12.00 -2.88 -23.08
C GLU A 195 12.80 -2.97 -21.78
N ARG A 196 13.88 -2.19 -21.71
CA ARG A 196 14.68 -2.06 -20.49
C ARG A 196 14.12 -0.90 -19.68
N ILE A 197 13.04 -1.18 -18.97
CA ILE A 197 12.34 -0.19 -18.13
C ILE A 197 12.21 -0.69 -16.69
N ASP A 198 12.33 0.25 -15.77
CA ASP A 198 12.09 0.07 -14.35
C ASP A 198 10.69 0.59 -14.01
N VAL A 199 9.79 -0.33 -13.66
CA VAL A 199 8.39 -0.02 -13.30
C VAL A 199 8.25 0.01 -11.78
N ALA A 200 7.98 1.19 -11.22
CA ALA A 200 7.70 1.34 -9.80
C ALA A 200 6.23 1.04 -9.50
N VAL A 201 5.95 0.05 -8.67
CA VAL A 201 4.61 -0.24 -8.13
C VAL A 201 4.52 0.37 -6.74
N VAL A 202 3.77 1.45 -6.60
CA VAL A 202 3.66 2.25 -5.37
C VAL A 202 2.29 2.06 -4.75
N TYR A 203 2.22 1.14 -3.79
CA TYR A 203 0.97 0.67 -3.18
C TYR A 203 1.11 0.51 -1.68
N GLY A 204 0.00 0.65 -0.96
CA GLY A 204 -0.08 0.37 0.47
C GLY A 204 0.49 -1.01 0.79
N ALA A 205 1.27 -1.10 1.87
CA ALA A 205 2.01 -2.32 2.20
C ALA A 205 1.13 -3.59 2.26
N GLY A 206 -0.14 -3.46 2.67
CA GLY A 206 -1.11 -4.56 2.71
C GLY A 206 -1.41 -5.22 1.35
N HIS A 207 -1.20 -4.52 0.23
CA HIS A 207 -1.40 -5.06 -1.11
C HIS A 207 -0.16 -5.82 -1.64
N VAL A 208 1.01 -5.62 -1.04
CA VAL A 208 2.28 -6.16 -1.54
C VAL A 208 2.32 -7.70 -1.57
N PRO A 209 1.77 -8.45 -0.59
CA PRO A 209 1.70 -9.90 -0.69
C PRO A 209 0.96 -10.37 -1.96
N ALA A 210 -0.18 -9.77 -2.29
CA ALA A 210 -0.96 -10.09 -3.48
C ALA A 210 -0.21 -9.72 -4.77
N ILE A 211 0.44 -8.56 -4.80
CA ILE A 211 1.27 -8.11 -5.95
C ILE A 211 2.40 -9.09 -6.22
N VAL A 212 3.17 -9.45 -5.19
CA VAL A 212 4.34 -10.32 -5.32
C VAL A 212 3.90 -11.73 -5.73
N ARG A 213 2.84 -12.25 -5.11
CA ARG A 213 2.28 -13.56 -5.47
C ARG A 213 1.76 -13.57 -6.90
N GLY A 214 0.98 -12.57 -7.31
CA GLY A 214 0.43 -12.49 -8.66
C GLY A 214 1.51 -12.33 -9.74
N LEU A 215 2.52 -11.48 -9.51
CA LEU A 215 3.66 -11.35 -10.42
C LEU A 215 4.46 -12.66 -10.57
N PHE A 216 4.55 -13.44 -9.50
CA PHE A 216 5.21 -14.74 -9.51
C PHE A 216 4.37 -15.80 -10.24
N GLU A 217 3.14 -16.02 -9.81
CA GLU A 217 2.27 -17.09 -10.30
C GLU A 217 1.84 -16.89 -11.75
N LEU A 218 1.52 -15.65 -12.14
CA LEU A 218 1.03 -15.34 -13.49
C LEU A 218 2.16 -15.13 -14.50
N HIS A 219 3.31 -14.59 -14.07
CA HIS A 219 4.33 -14.06 -14.99
C HIS A 219 5.76 -14.51 -14.69
N GLY A 220 6.00 -15.28 -13.62
CA GLY A 220 7.30 -15.82 -13.26
C GLY A 220 8.31 -14.81 -12.69
N TYR A 221 7.86 -13.59 -12.33
CA TYR A 221 8.72 -12.61 -11.67
C TYR A 221 8.99 -13.02 -10.22
N ARG A 222 10.26 -12.97 -9.81
CA ARG A 222 10.68 -13.34 -8.44
C ARG A 222 11.41 -12.19 -7.78
N PRO A 223 11.23 -11.98 -6.46
CA PRO A 223 12.09 -11.08 -5.70
C PRO A 223 13.56 -11.49 -5.84
N ARG A 224 14.43 -10.52 -6.18
CA ARG A 224 15.88 -10.73 -6.35
C ARG A 224 16.71 -9.88 -5.40
N ALA A 225 16.20 -8.73 -5.00
CA ALA A 225 16.83 -7.84 -4.04
C ALA A 225 15.76 -7.10 -3.25
N ALA A 226 16.14 -6.63 -2.06
CA ALA A 226 15.36 -5.74 -1.24
C ALA A 226 16.25 -4.61 -0.73
N GLU A 227 15.79 -3.37 -0.86
CA GLU A 227 16.43 -2.19 -0.27
C GLU A 227 15.56 -1.64 0.85
N TRP A 228 16.12 -1.45 2.03
CA TRP A 228 15.37 -1.01 3.19
C TRP A 228 15.32 0.52 3.29
N LEU A 229 14.12 1.06 3.44
CA LEU A 229 13.88 2.47 3.73
C LEU A 229 13.36 2.62 5.15
N THR A 230 13.97 3.52 5.92
CA THR A 230 13.50 3.85 7.27
C THR A 230 12.19 4.62 7.19
N VAL A 231 11.11 4.03 7.70
CA VAL A 231 9.80 4.63 7.85
C VAL A 231 9.81 5.62 9.02
N LEU A 232 10.34 5.18 10.15
CA LEU A 232 10.43 5.95 11.39
C LEU A 232 11.61 5.42 12.22
N GLU A 233 12.46 6.33 12.69
CA GLU A 233 13.55 6.03 13.64
C GLU A 233 13.00 5.93 15.07
N ARG A 234 13.71 5.20 15.93
CA ARG A 234 13.35 5.00 17.33
C ARG A 234 13.67 6.19 18.23
#